data_AF-A0A932YQT4-F1
#
_entry.id   AF-A0A932YQT4-F1
#
_cell.length_a   1.000
_cell.length_b   1.000
_cell.length_c   1.000
_cell.angle_alpha   90.00
_cell.angle_beta   90.00
_cell.angle_gamma   90.00
#
_symmetry.space_group_name_H-M   'P 1'
#
loop_
_entity.id
_entity.type
_entity.pdbx_description
1 polymer ?
#
loop_
_entity_poly.entity_id
_entity_poly.type
_entity_poly.pdbx_seq_one_letter_code
_entity_poly.pdbx_strand_id
1 'polypeptide(L)'
;MLATIDAVILEFIKGAQSNEKLKEKKKFVEQIIESYLHEDRKIFSYAFKLVEMYKEEGKSVSMTDFILGATLMYYHKNNLLLLTKNPSDFPTNIFKLKTYMNLFHRKAIQSYGVYSFEQDNQEVRKQDAEAPFNSQ
;
A
#
# COMPACT_ATOMS: atom_id res chain seq x y z
N MET A 1 -9.44 9.05 -7.64
CA MET A 1 -9.92 8.76 -6.28
C MET A 1 -8.72 8.50 -5.39
N LEU A 2 -8.59 9.17 -4.24
CA LEU A 2 -7.51 8.89 -3.28
C LEU A 2 -8.00 7.94 -2.20
N ALA A 3 -7.34 6.80 -2.06
CA ALA A 3 -7.66 5.77 -1.08
C ALA A 3 -6.48 5.50 -0.13
N THR A 4 -6.78 5.03 1.07
CA THR A 4 -5.78 4.59 2.06
C THR A 4 -6.25 3.35 2.80
N ILE A 5 -5.34 2.74 3.57
CA ILE A 5 -5.62 1.70 4.57
C ILE A 5 -5.46 2.27 5.98
N ASP A 6 -5.98 1.57 7.00
CA ASP A 6 -5.90 2.01 8.38
C ASP A 6 -4.46 1.96 8.90
N ALA A 7 -3.64 1.01 8.45
CA ALA A 7 -2.22 0.94 8.82
C ALA A 7 -1.44 2.23 8.49
N VAL A 8 -1.70 2.84 7.33
CA VAL A 8 -1.09 4.11 6.91
C VAL A 8 -1.57 5.26 7.79
N ILE A 9 -2.86 5.28 8.12
CA ILE A 9 -3.42 6.31 9.01
C ILE A 9 -2.80 6.19 10.40
N LEU A 10 -2.71 4.97 10.93
CA LEU A 10 -2.08 4.68 12.22
C LEU A 10 -0.63 5.19 12.22
N GLU A 11 0.14 4.89 11.18
CA GLU A 11 1.50 5.40 11.01
C GLU A 11 1.57 6.91 10.91
N PHE A 12 0.64 7.55 10.21
CA PHE A 12 0.61 9.01 10.11
C PHE A 12 0.30 9.68 11.46
N ILE A 13 -0.66 9.13 12.22
CA ILE A 13 -1.10 9.72 13.49
C ILE A 13 -0.19 9.32 14.66
N LYS A 14 0.56 8.21 14.58
CA LYS A 14 1.51 7.80 15.62
C LYS A 14 2.55 8.92 15.85
N GLY A 15 2.98 9.07 17.09
CA GLY A 15 3.90 10.14 17.48
C GLY A 15 3.27 11.54 17.60
N ALA A 16 1.94 11.64 17.62
CA ALA A 16 1.28 12.89 18.03
C ALA A 16 1.67 13.26 19.47
N GLN A 17 2.19 14.48 19.66
CA GLN A 17 2.70 14.94 20.96
C GLN A 17 1.58 15.31 21.96
N SER A 18 0.35 15.47 21.49
CA SER A 18 -0.81 15.81 22.30
C SER A 18 -2.11 15.31 21.67
N ASN A 19 -3.17 15.27 22.47
CA ASN A 19 -4.52 14.95 21.99
C ASN A 19 -5.03 15.96 20.96
N GLU A 20 -4.63 17.22 21.06
CA GLU A 20 -4.97 18.25 20.08
C GLU A 20 -4.29 17.97 18.73
N LYS A 21 -2.99 17.67 18.73
CA LYS A 21 -2.27 17.29 17.50
C LYS A 21 -2.80 15.99 16.90
N LEU A 22 -3.22 15.04 17.73
CA LEU A 22 -3.88 13.83 17.25
C LEU A 22 -5.18 14.16 16.51
N LYS A 23 -6.03 15.04 17.06
CA LYS A 23 -7.27 15.50 16.43
C LYS A 23 -7.01 16.24 15.11
N GLU A 24 -6.04 17.14 15.09
CA GLU A 24 -5.63 17.85 13.87
C GLU A 24 -5.22 16.87 12.76
N LYS A 25 -4.37 15.89 13.08
CA LYS A 25 -3.92 14.87 12.12
C LYS A 25 -5.08 14.02 11.59
N LYS A 26 -6.01 13.59 12.46
CA LYS A 26 -7.21 12.84 12.02
C LYS A 26 -8.08 13.66 11.07
N LYS A 27 -8.36 14.92 11.43
CA LYS A 27 -9.14 15.82 10.59
C LYS A 27 -8.49 16.06 9.22
N PHE A 28 -7.16 16.17 9.17
CA PHE A 28 -6.43 16.30 7.91
C PHE A 28 -6.62 15.07 7.00
N VAL A 29 -6.55 13.86 7.55
CA VAL A 29 -6.80 12.62 6.80
C VAL A 29 -8.23 12.61 6.24
N GLU A 30 -9.23 12.91 7.07
CA GLU A 30 -10.65 12.95 6.67
C GLU A 30 -10.95 13.97 5.56
N GLN A 31 -10.15 15.03 5.44
CA GLN A 31 -10.32 16.05 4.40
C GLN A 31 -9.75 15.67 3.04
N ILE A 32 -8.83 14.69 3.00
CA ILE A 32 -8.04 14.37 1.81
C ILE A 32 -8.38 12.98 1.26
N ILE A 33 -8.65 12.03 2.15
CA ILE A 33 -8.95 10.65 1.78
C ILE A 33 -10.41 10.53 1.37
N GLU A 34 -10.64 10.00 0.17
CA GLU A 34 -11.98 9.81 -0.39
C GLU A 34 -12.50 8.39 -0.14
N SER A 35 -11.61 7.42 0.11
CA SER A 35 -11.99 6.01 0.30
C SER A 35 -11.03 5.28 1.25
N TYR A 36 -11.58 4.34 2.01
CA TYR A 36 -10.84 3.47 2.92
C TYR A 36 -10.89 2.05 2.36
N LEU A 37 -9.74 1.47 2.09
CA LEU A 37 -9.62 0.08 1.67
C LEU A 37 -9.66 -0.81 2.92
N HIS A 38 -10.63 -1.71 2.99
CA HIS A 38 -10.80 -2.56 4.15
C HIS A 38 -9.69 -3.62 4.21
N GLU A 39 -9.02 -3.70 5.36
CA GLU A 39 -7.98 -4.67 5.69
C GLU A 39 -8.61 -5.92 6.34
N ASP A 40 -8.94 -6.93 5.53
CA ASP A 40 -9.49 -8.20 6.03
C ASP A 40 -8.40 -9.29 6.18
N ARG A 41 -8.79 -10.46 6.70
CA ARG A 41 -7.87 -11.61 6.86
C ARG A 41 -7.23 -12.08 5.55
N LYS A 42 -7.85 -11.81 4.39
CA LYS A 42 -7.30 -12.19 3.09
C LYS A 42 -6.09 -11.33 2.76
N ILE A 43 -6.11 -10.04 3.08
CA ILE A 43 -4.93 -9.16 2.90
C ILE A 43 -3.74 -9.70 3.69
N PHE A 44 -3.93 -10.19 4.91
CA PHE A 44 -2.83 -10.81 5.66
C PHE A 44 -2.29 -12.09 5.00
N SER A 45 -3.15 -12.86 4.32
CA SER A 45 -2.69 -14.01 3.52
C SER A 45 -1.82 -13.58 2.34
N TYR A 46 -2.15 -12.45 1.70
CA TYR A 46 -1.29 -11.81 0.71
C TYR A 46 0.00 -11.26 1.31
N ALA A 47 -0.03 -10.73 2.54
CA ALA A 47 1.16 -10.25 3.22
C ALA A 47 2.16 -11.37 3.51
N PHE A 48 1.71 -12.54 3.96
CA PHE A 48 2.60 -13.70 4.14
C PHE A 48 3.23 -14.14 2.82
N LYS A 49 2.47 -14.17 1.72
CA LYS A 49 3.02 -14.43 0.38
C LYS A 49 4.03 -13.36 -0.03
N LEU A 50 3.74 -12.10 0.26
CA LEU A 50 4.63 -11.01 -0.06
C LEU A 50 5.97 -11.16 0.68
N VAL A 51 5.97 -11.63 1.93
CA VAL A 51 7.18 -11.98 2.66
C VAL A 51 7.97 -13.09 1.95
N GLU A 52 7.30 -14.14 1.46
CA GLU A 52 7.93 -15.22 0.68
C GLU A 52 8.52 -14.72 -0.64
N MET A 53 7.86 -13.76 -1.29
CA MET A 53 8.29 -13.16 -2.55
C MET A 53 9.44 -12.17 -2.34
N TYR A 54 9.40 -11.35 -1.29
CA TYR A 54 10.42 -10.35 -0.96
C TYR A 54 11.74 -11.00 -0.55
N LYS A 55 11.70 -12.14 0.15
CA LYS A 55 12.90 -12.82 0.66
C LYS A 55 13.83 -11.83 1.38
N GLU A 56 15.13 -11.85 1.05
CA GLU A 56 16.14 -10.95 1.63
C GLU A 56 15.86 -9.46 1.35
N GLU A 57 15.18 -9.12 0.25
CA GLU A 57 14.84 -7.72 -0.08
C GLU A 57 13.81 -7.15 0.91
N GLY A 58 13.08 -8.01 1.63
CA GLY A 58 12.06 -7.58 2.59
C GLY A 58 12.57 -7.24 3.98
N LYS A 59 13.86 -7.44 4.28
CA LYS A 59 14.39 -7.36 5.66
C LYS A 59 14.15 -6.00 6.34
N SER A 60 14.18 -4.91 5.58
CA SER A 60 14.01 -3.54 6.09
C SER A 60 12.63 -2.96 5.87
N VAL A 61 11.72 -3.71 5.24
CA VAL A 61 10.40 -3.22 4.85
C VAL A 61 9.51 -3.14 6.10
N SER A 62 8.83 -2.01 6.28
CA SER A 62 7.95 -1.84 7.43
C SER A 62 6.72 -2.74 7.34
N MET A 63 6.11 -3.06 8.49
CA MET A 63 4.85 -3.81 8.49
C MET A 63 3.76 -3.06 7.71
N THR A 64 3.72 -1.73 7.78
CA THR A 64 2.78 -0.91 7.00
C THR A 64 2.99 -1.11 5.49
N ASP A 65 4.24 -1.12 5.04
CA ASP A 65 4.58 -1.30 3.62
C ASP A 65 4.26 -2.72 3.13
N PHE A 66 4.45 -3.74 3.97
CA PHE A 66 3.97 -5.09 3.68
C PHE A 66 2.46 -5.16 3.50
N ILE A 67 1.70 -4.51 4.40
CA ILE A 67 0.24 -4.50 4.29
C ILE A 67 -0.22 -3.68 3.08
N LEU A 68 0.46 -2.57 2.75
CA LEU A 68 0.22 -1.79 1.54
C LEU A 68 0.46 -2.63 0.27
N GLY A 69 1.59 -3.33 0.19
CA GLY A 69 1.90 -4.21 -0.93
C GLY A 69 0.87 -5.34 -1.06
N ALA A 70 0.50 -5.96 0.05
CA ALA A 70 -0.53 -7.00 0.09
C ALA A 70 -1.91 -6.48 -0.32
N THR A 71 -2.26 -5.26 0.08
CA THR A 71 -3.50 -4.58 -0.33
C THR A 71 -3.50 -4.33 -1.84
N LEU A 72 -2.36 -3.91 -2.39
CA LEU A 72 -2.21 -3.71 -3.83
C LEU A 72 -2.35 -5.02 -4.61
N MET A 73 -1.82 -6.12 -4.08
CA MET A 73 -2.01 -7.45 -4.63
C MET A 73 -3.48 -7.91 -4.54
N TYR A 74 -4.15 -7.68 -3.41
CA TYR A 74 -5.54 -8.11 -3.22
C TYR A 74 -6.51 -7.37 -4.15
N TYR A 75 -6.37 -6.05 -4.26
CA TYR A 75 -7.24 -5.20 -5.10
C TYR A 75 -6.71 -5.00 -6.54
N HIS A 76 -5.85 -5.89 -7.03
CA HIS A 76 -5.17 -5.71 -8.33
C HIS A 76 -6.13 -5.55 -9.52
N LYS A 77 -7.33 -6.15 -9.45
CA LYS A 77 -8.37 -6.05 -10.49
C LYS A 77 -9.01 -4.64 -10.58
N ASN A 78 -8.76 -3.79 -9.60
CA ASN A 78 -9.37 -2.46 -9.51
C ASN A 78 -8.47 -1.35 -10.11
N ASN A 79 -7.39 -1.72 -10.82
CA ASN A 79 -6.40 -0.77 -11.37
C ASN A 79 -5.83 0.17 -10.29
N LEU A 80 -5.66 -0.34 -9.06
CA LEU A 80 -5.12 0.44 -7.95
C LEU A 80 -3.65 0.78 -8.23
N LEU A 81 -3.28 2.02 -7.95
CA LEU A 81 -1.91 2.51 -8.05
C LEU A 81 -1.42 2.93 -6.66
N LEU A 82 -0.23 2.48 -6.31
CA LEU A 82 0.47 2.91 -5.11
C LEU A 82 1.33 4.14 -5.43
N LEU A 83 1.21 5.18 -4.62
CA LEU A 83 2.08 6.34 -4.64
C LEU A 83 2.99 6.31 -3.39
N THR A 84 4.30 6.24 -3.57
CA THR A 84 5.26 6.16 -2.45
C THR A 84 6.47 7.07 -2.66
N LYS A 85 7.02 7.59 -1.56
CA LYS A 85 8.32 8.28 -1.54
C LYS A 85 9.50 7.32 -1.42
N ASN A 86 9.24 6.06 -1.04
CA ASN A 86 10.25 5.05 -0.77
C ASN A 86 10.14 3.92 -1.82
N PRO A 87 10.59 4.17 -3.06
CA PRO A 87 10.50 3.17 -4.13
C PRO A 87 11.30 1.89 -3.85
N SER A 88 12.31 1.96 -2.97
CA SER A 88 13.12 0.81 -2.56
C SER A 88 12.34 -0.27 -1.82
N ASP A 89 11.23 0.09 -1.17
CA ASP A 89 10.45 -0.84 -0.34
C ASP A 89 9.48 -1.69 -1.20
N PHE A 90 9.42 -1.44 -2.51
CA PHE A 90 8.55 -2.08 -3.48
C PHE A 90 9.37 -2.62 -4.67
N PRO A 91 9.90 -3.86 -4.54
CA PRO A 91 10.71 -4.52 -5.55
C PRO A 91 10.03 -4.59 -6.92
N THR A 92 10.79 -4.26 -7.97
CA THR A 92 10.25 -4.12 -9.34
C THR A 92 9.96 -5.44 -10.05
N ASN A 93 10.53 -6.53 -9.56
CA ASN A 93 10.19 -7.90 -9.95
C ASN A 93 8.78 -8.33 -9.49
N ILE A 94 8.19 -7.59 -8.54
CA ILE A 94 6.86 -7.86 -7.98
C ILE A 94 5.88 -6.74 -8.35
N PHE A 95 6.30 -5.49 -8.14
CA PHE A 95 5.50 -4.30 -8.37
C PHE A 95 6.04 -3.53 -9.57
N LYS A 96 5.21 -3.36 -10.59
CA LYS A 96 5.62 -2.61 -11.77
C LYS A 96 5.59 -1.12 -11.51
N LEU A 97 6.76 -0.49 -11.61
CA LEU A 97 6.85 0.96 -11.67
C LEU A 97 6.20 1.46 -12.96
N LYS A 98 5.22 2.35 -12.83
CA LYS A 98 4.47 2.95 -13.94
C LYS A 98 5.04 4.28 -14.37
N THR A 99 5.38 5.12 -13.40
CA THR A 99 5.94 6.45 -13.64
C THR A 99 6.52 7.02 -12.35
N TYR A 100 7.21 8.15 -12.48
CA TYR A 100 7.56 9.02 -11.36
C TYR A 100 6.70 10.28 -11.38
N MET A 101 6.19 10.67 -10.22
CA MET A 101 5.53 11.96 -10.01
C MET A 101 6.49 12.89 -9.28
N ASN A 102 6.79 14.03 -9.88
CA ASN A 102 7.66 15.05 -9.29
C ASN A 102 6.82 16.23 -8.80
N LEU A 103 6.90 16.51 -7.49
CA LEU A 103 6.31 17.69 -6.88
C LEU A 103 7.40 18.75 -6.67
N PHE A 104 7.24 19.88 -7.35
CA PHE A 104 8.15 21.00 -7.27
C PHE A 104 7.72 21.91 -6.12
N HIS A 105 8.53 21.94 -5.06
CA HIS A 105 8.40 22.93 -3.99
C HIS A 105 9.48 24.01 -4.16
N ARG A 106 9.26 25.19 -3.56
CA ARG A 106 10.18 26.34 -3.67
C ARG A 106 11.64 26.05 -3.30
N LYS A 107 11.92 24.98 -2.55
CA LYS A 107 13.24 24.63 -2.03
C LYS A 107 13.73 23.22 -2.41
N ALA A 108 12.87 22.37 -2.97
CA ALA A 108 13.22 20.97 -3.26
C ALA A 108 12.27 20.36 -4.27
N ILE A 109 12.77 19.38 -5.03
CA ILE A 109 11.97 18.46 -5.83
C ILE A 109 11.71 17.23 -4.96
N GLN A 110 10.45 16.85 -4.80
CA GLN A 110 10.07 15.58 -4.18
C GLN A 110 9.61 14.62 -5.27
N SER A 111 10.28 13.49 -5.40
CA SER A 111 9.95 12.44 -6.35
C SER A 111 9.21 11.31 -5.66
N TYR A 112 8.14 10.84 -6.29
CA TYR A 112 7.31 9.74 -5.82
C TYR A 112 7.25 8.68 -6.91
N GLY A 113 7.43 7.43 -6.56
CA GLY A 113 7.19 6.31 -7.47
C GLY A 113 5.70 5.98 -7.51
N VAL A 114 5.19 5.71 -8.71
CA VAL A 114 3.82 5.22 -8.93
C VAL A 114 3.92 3.76 -9.36
N TYR A 115 3.39 2.85 -8.55
CA TYR A 115 3.50 1.41 -8.75
C TYR A 115 2.13 0.77 -8.96
N SER A 116 2.10 -0.34 -9.68
CA SER A 116 0.95 -1.24 -9.73
C SER A 116 1.38 -2.67 -9.48
N PHE A 117 0.47 -3.52 -9.02
CA PHE A 117 0.64 -4.96 -9.10
C PHE A 117 0.02 -5.47 -10.41
N GLU A 118 0.80 -6.18 -11.23
CA GLU A 118 0.30 -6.85 -12.44
C GLU A 118 0.38 -8.37 -12.23
N GLN A 119 -0.73 -9.07 -12.47
CA GLN A 119 -0.88 -10.50 -12.20
C GLN A 119 -0.18 -11.36 -13.28
N ASP A 120 1.13 -11.22 -13.43
CA ASP A 120 1.95 -12.17 -14.20
C ASP A 120 2.55 -13.29 -13.34
N ASN A 121 2.33 -13.22 -12.03
CA ASN A 121 2.83 -14.22 -11.10
C ASN A 121 1.86 -15.41 -10.99
N GLN A 122 2.30 -16.59 -11.47
CA GLN A 122 1.47 -17.81 -11.55
C GLN A 122 0.90 -18.25 -10.19
N GLU A 123 1.58 -17.93 -9.09
CA GLU A 123 1.17 -18.29 -7.73
C GLU A 123 -0.02 -17.49 -7.22
N VAL A 124 -0.19 -16.25 -7.68
CA VAL A 124 -1.35 -15.41 -7.35
C VAL A 124 -2.58 -15.87 -8.13
N ARG A 125 -2.40 -16.36 -9.36
CA ARG A 125 -3.50 -16.94 -10.17
C ARG A 125 -4.12 -18.18 -9.54
N LYS A 126 -3.31 -19.04 -8.90
CA LYS A 126 -3.81 -20.26 -8.24
C LYS A 126 -4.75 -19.94 -7.07
N GLN A 127 -4.47 -18.90 -6.29
CA GLN A 127 -5.30 -18.54 -5.14
C GLN A 127 -6.62 -17.87 -5.54
N ASP A 128 -6.61 -17.06 -6.61
CA ASP A 128 -7.85 -16.53 -7.20
C ASP A 128 -8.75 -17.66 -7.73
N ALA A 129 -8.16 -18.76 -8.22
CA ALA A 129 -8.91 -19.94 -8.65
C ALA A 129 -9.43 -20.79 -7.47
N GLU A 130 -8.75 -20.76 -6.33
CA GLU A 130 -9.09 -21.51 -5.11
C GLU A 130 -9.98 -20.74 -4.12
N ALA A 131 -10.16 -19.43 -4.30
CA ALA A 131 -11.05 -18.59 -3.51
C ALA A 131 -12.36 -18.33 -4.30
N PRO A 132 -13.27 -19.31 -4.43
CA PRO A 132 -14.57 -19.02 -5.01
C PRO A 132 -15.28 -17.99 -4.12
N PHE A 133 -15.97 -17.07 -4.78
CA PHE A 133 -16.94 -16.15 -4.22
C PHE A 133 -17.81 -16.85 -3.17
N ASN A 134 -17.53 -16.65 -1.88
CA ASN A 134 -18.55 -16.79 -0.85
C ASN A 134 -19.28 -15.44 -0.74
N SER A 135 -20.15 -15.19 -1.72
CA SER A 135 -21.26 -14.26 -1.56
C SER A 135 -22.35 -14.96 -0.75
N GLN A 136 -22.40 -14.67 0.54
CA GLN A 136 -23.61 -14.74 1.36
C GLN A 136 -23.76 -13.40 2.08
#